data_AF-A0A968X883-F1
#
_entry.id   AF-A0A968X883-F1
#
_cell.length_a   1.000
_cell.length_b   1.000
_cell.length_c   1.000
_cell.angle_alpha   90.00
_cell.angle_beta   90.00
_cell.angle_gamma   90.00
#
_symmetry.space_group_name_H-M   'P 1'
#
loop_
_entity.id
_entity.type
_entity.pdbx_description
1 polymer ?
#
loop_
_entity_poly.entity_id
_entity_poly.type
_entity_poly.pdbx_seq_one_letter_code
_entity_poly.pdbx_strand_id
1 'polypeptide(L)'
;MSFDPKILPDLIQDGYIVSQTHPTLPLTIYNYSAKTQYEKAWNPATLNCRGLVLDDQYQTIARPLQKFFNLSEYPGSLPNGTPEIYEKLLVLHGYE
;
A
#
# COMPACT_ATOMS: atom_id res chain seq x y z
N MET A 1 6.66 10.89 4.06
CA MET A 1 5.78 9.71 4.30
C MET A 1 5.21 9.81 5.71
N SER A 2 4.13 9.10 6.07
CA SER A 2 3.50 9.19 7.41
C SER A 2 4.07 8.22 8.45
N PHE A 3 5.23 7.60 8.17
CA PHE A 3 5.90 6.62 9.03
C PHE A 3 7.42 6.68 8.79
N ASP A 4 8.22 6.19 9.74
CA ASP A 4 9.67 6.04 9.58
C ASP A 4 9.96 4.79 8.71
N PRO A 5 10.59 4.93 7.54
CA PRO A 5 10.89 3.80 6.66
C PRO A 5 11.85 2.76 7.28
N LYS A 6 12.55 3.08 8.37
CA LYS A 6 13.40 2.12 9.09
C LYS A 6 12.65 0.93 9.69
N ILE A 7 11.32 0.99 9.77
CA ILE A 7 10.49 -0.15 10.25
C ILE A 7 10.19 -1.17 9.14
N LEU A 8 10.50 -0.87 7.88
CA LEU A 8 10.22 -1.75 6.75
C LEU A 8 10.89 -3.13 6.86
N PRO A 9 12.17 -3.25 7.27
CA PRO A 9 12.81 -4.56 7.43
C PRO A 9 12.05 -5.48 8.40
N ASP A 10 11.61 -4.96 9.54
CA ASP A 10 10.87 -5.74 10.55
C ASP A 10 9.52 -6.22 9.98
N LEU A 11 8.78 -5.32 9.31
CA LEU A 11 7.49 -5.68 8.70
C LEU A 11 7.63 -6.66 7.53
N ILE A 12 8.78 -6.66 6.84
CA ILE A 12 9.10 -7.65 5.81
C ILE A 12 9.40 -9.00 6.45
N GLN A 13 10.22 -9.01 7.50
CA GLN A 13 10.54 -10.22 8.26
C GLN A 13 9.28 -10.86 8.87
N ASP A 14 8.36 -10.04 9.36
CA ASP A 14 7.07 -10.49 9.92
C ASP A 14 6.05 -10.89 8.84
N GLY A 15 6.37 -10.67 7.56
CA GLY A 15 5.54 -11.03 6.42
C GLY A 15 4.33 -10.11 6.20
N TYR A 16 4.28 -8.92 6.80
CA TYR A 16 3.23 -7.92 6.58
C TYR A 16 3.47 -7.08 5.32
N ILE A 17 4.74 -6.94 4.92
CA ILE A 17 5.14 -6.25 3.70
C ILE A 17 5.95 -7.22 2.83
N VAL A 18 5.72 -7.18 1.53
CA VAL A 18 6.56 -7.79 0.51
C VAL A 18 7.30 -6.68 -0.22
N SER A 19 8.55 -6.96 -0.61
CA SER A 19 9.38 -6.00 -1.35
C SER A 19 10.05 -6.68 -2.53
N GLN A 20 10.32 -5.89 -3.56
CA GLN A 20 11.09 -6.31 -4.73
C GLN A 20 12.02 -5.17 -5.14
N THR A 21 13.31 -5.47 -5.26
CA THR A 21 14.31 -4.51 -5.73
C THR A 21 14.42 -4.58 -7.26
N HIS A 22 14.57 -3.42 -7.89
CA HIS A 22 14.79 -3.31 -9.32
C HIS A 22 16.11 -4.00 -9.70
N PRO A 23 16.18 -4.75 -10.81
CA PRO A 23 17.36 -5.56 -11.14
C PRO A 23 18.65 -4.77 -11.37
N THR A 24 18.56 -3.47 -11.70
CA THR A 24 19.73 -2.64 -12.03
C THR A 24 19.77 -1.26 -11.36
N LEU A 25 18.67 -0.83 -10.75
CA LEU A 25 18.57 0.51 -10.16
C LEU A 25 18.45 0.36 -8.65
N PRO A 26 18.94 1.31 -7.85
CA PRO A 26 18.81 1.27 -6.39
C PRO A 26 17.38 1.63 -5.97
N LEU A 27 16.38 0.93 -6.51
CA LEU A 27 14.96 1.19 -6.30
C LEU A 27 14.31 -0.05 -5.75
N THR A 28 13.48 0.09 -4.72
CA THR A 28 12.68 -1.00 -4.17
C THR A 28 11.21 -0.61 -4.11
N ILE A 29 10.35 -1.49 -4.62
CA ILE A 29 8.90 -1.38 -4.48
C ILE A 29 8.43 -2.16 -3.26
N TYR A 30 7.52 -1.57 -2.48
CA TYR A 30 6.95 -2.13 -1.26
C TYR A 30 5.42 -2.23 -1.38
N ASN A 31 4.90 -3.42 -1.07
CA ASN A 31 3.48 -3.74 -1.05
C ASN A 31 3.11 -4.44 0.27
N TYR A 32 1.93 -4.17 0.81
CA TYR A 32 1.37 -4.99 1.88
C TYR A 32 1.11 -6.40 1.34
N SER A 33 1.28 -7.40 2.21
CA SER A 33 1.05 -8.79 1.85
C SER A 33 -0.42 -9.20 1.99
N ALA A 34 -0.76 -10.38 1.47
CA ALA A 34 -2.05 -11.02 1.74
C ALA A 34 -2.30 -11.23 3.25
N LYS A 35 -1.24 -11.51 4.03
CA LYS A 35 -1.29 -11.65 5.49
C LYS A 35 -1.83 -10.37 6.14
N THR A 36 -1.30 -9.20 5.76
CA THR A 36 -1.78 -7.90 6.27
C THR A 36 -3.27 -7.73 6.02
N GLN A 37 -3.75 -8.09 4.83
CA GLN A 37 -5.16 -7.97 4.50
C GLN A 37 -6.04 -8.92 5.32
N TYR A 38 -5.62 -10.18 5.44
CA TYR A 38 -6.36 -11.19 6.20
C TYR A 38 -6.44 -10.87 7.69
N GLU A 39 -5.31 -10.49 8.29
CA GLU A 39 -5.21 -10.16 9.72
C GLU A 39 -5.67 -8.74 10.04
N LYS A 40 -5.99 -7.94 9.02
CA LYS A 40 -6.34 -6.51 9.12
C LYS A 40 -5.26 -5.70 9.87
N ALA A 41 -3.99 -6.03 9.66
CA ALA A 41 -2.83 -5.39 10.29
C ALA A 41 -2.52 -4.02 9.67
N TRP A 42 -3.50 -3.12 9.68
CA TRP A 42 -3.44 -1.81 9.07
C TRP A 42 -2.79 -0.79 10.02
N ASN A 43 -1.60 -0.34 9.66
CA ASN A 43 -0.83 0.69 10.35
C ASN A 43 -0.31 1.71 9.31
N PRO A 44 0.32 2.82 9.73
CA PRO A 44 0.81 3.82 8.78
C PRO A 44 1.71 3.25 7.67
N ALA A 45 2.56 2.25 7.93
CA ALA A 45 3.38 1.64 6.88
C ALA A 45 2.57 0.75 5.94
N THR A 46 1.77 -0.18 6.47
CA THR A 46 1.01 -1.12 5.64
C THR A 46 -0.08 -0.43 4.81
N LEU A 47 -0.60 0.72 5.26
CA LEU A 47 -1.48 1.58 4.47
C LEU A 47 -0.78 2.27 3.30
N ASN A 48 0.50 2.64 3.46
CA ASN A 48 1.27 3.33 2.42
C ASN A 48 1.98 2.36 1.47
N CYS A 49 2.31 1.14 1.89
CA CYS A 49 2.98 0.14 1.05
C CYS A 49 1.97 -0.48 0.10
N ARG A 50 1.56 0.28 -0.92
CA ARG A 50 0.67 -0.16 -2.01
C ARG A 50 1.24 0.35 -3.32
N GLY A 51 2.43 -0.14 -3.65
CA GLY A 51 3.25 0.30 -4.76
C GLY A 51 4.16 1.48 -4.40
N LEU A 52 4.50 1.65 -3.12
CA LEU A 52 5.46 2.66 -2.67
C LEU A 52 6.83 2.30 -3.25
N VAL A 53 7.50 3.25 -3.90
CA VAL A 53 8.86 3.06 -4.43
C VAL A 53 9.81 3.99 -3.71
N LEU A 54 10.86 3.41 -3.13
CA LEU A 54 11.93 4.14 -2.45
C LEU A 54 13.29 3.84 -3.11
N ASP A 55 14.24 4.76 -2.97
CA ASP A 55 15.65 4.47 -3.21
C ASP A 55 16.33 3.83 -1.99
N ASP A 56 17.63 3.55 -2.07
CA ASP A 56 18.43 2.95 -1.00
C ASP A 56 18.72 3.88 0.19
N GLN A 57 18.44 5.19 0.05
CA GLN A 57 18.41 6.16 1.17
C GLN A 57 16.98 6.42 1.67
N TYR A 58 16.02 5.56 1.31
CA TYR A 58 14.60 5.68 1.64
C TYR A 58 13.93 6.98 1.16
N GLN A 59 14.47 7.64 0.14
CA GLN A 59 13.79 8.76 -0.51
C GLN A 59 12.62 8.25 -1.34
N THR A 60 11.51 8.98 -1.31
CA THR A 60 10.31 8.59 -2.05
C THR A 60 10.47 8.91 -3.53
N ILE A 61 10.44 7.88 -4.36
CA ILE A 61 10.49 7.99 -5.83
C ILE A 61 9.08 7.95 -6.42
N ALA A 62 8.20 7.10 -5.88
CA ALA A 62 6.80 7.05 -6.28
C ALA A 62 5.90 6.77 -5.07
N ARG A 63 4.76 7.48 -4.99
CA ARG A 63 3.78 7.32 -3.91
C ARG A 63 2.36 7.22 -4.47
N PRO A 64 1.87 6.00 -4.74
CA PRO A 64 0.47 5.79 -5.11
C PRO A 64 -0.49 6.14 -3.97
N LEU A 65 -1.78 6.09 -4.29
CA LEU A 65 -2.83 6.18 -3.28
C LEU A 65 -2.65 5.10 -2.22
N GLN A 66 -2.77 5.50 -0.96
CA GLN A 66 -2.82 4.60 0.18
C GLN A 66 -3.96 3.59 0.03
N LYS A 67 -3.87 2.46 0.73
CA LYS A 67 -4.97 1.51 0.80
C LYS A 67 -6.24 2.22 1.29
N PHE A 68 -7.26 2.21 0.44
CA PHE A 68 -8.63 2.57 0.79
C PHE A 68 -9.49 1.30 0.87
N PHE A 69 -10.59 1.38 1.58
CA PHE A 69 -11.38 0.22 2.00
C PHE A 69 -12.71 0.17 1.27
N ASN A 70 -13.24 -1.05 1.12
CA ASN A 70 -14.65 -1.19 0.79
C ASN A 70 -15.50 -0.76 2.00
N LEU A 71 -16.75 -0.39 1.75
CA LEU A 71 -17.64 0.07 2.82
C LEU A 71 -17.79 -0.94 3.96
N SER A 72 -17.87 -2.24 3.63
CA SER A 72 -17.98 -3.33 4.61
C SER A 72 -16.72 -3.55 5.47
N GLU A 73 -15.58 -3.01 5.05
CA GLU A 73 -14.30 -3.12 5.76
C GLU A 73 -14.01 -1.88 6.61
N TYR A 74 -14.81 -0.81 6.48
CA TYR A 74 -14.60 0.43 7.20
C TYR A 74 -15.13 0.31 8.64
N PRO A 75 -14.26 0.47 9.66
CA PRO A 75 -14.65 0.23 11.06
C PRO A 75 -15.42 1.39 11.70
N GLY A 76 -15.51 2.54 11.03
CA GLY A 76 -16.09 3.76 11.56
C GLY A 76 -17.44 4.13 10.95
N SER A 77 -18.03 5.22 11.44
CA SER A 77 -19.18 5.86 10.80
C SER A 77 -18.73 6.68 9.59
N LEU A 78 -19.50 6.64 8.51
CA LEU A 78 -19.24 7.48 7.35
C LEU A 78 -19.31 8.96 7.75
N PRO A 79 -18.49 9.83 7.13
CA PRO A 79 -18.62 11.27 7.29
C PRO A 79 -20.02 11.75 6.90
N ASN A 80 -20.51 12.79 7.58
CA ASN A 80 -21.76 13.45 7.21
C ASN A 80 -21.60 14.19 5.87
N GLY A 81 -22.63 14.18 5.04
CA GLY A 81 -22.68 14.91 3.76
C GLY A 81 -22.85 14.00 2.55
N THR A 82 -22.97 14.61 1.37
CA THR A 82 -23.04 13.88 0.10
C THR A 82 -21.61 13.58 -0.38
N PRO A 83 -21.24 12.31 -0.60
CA PRO A 83 -19.91 11.99 -1.09
C PRO A 83 -19.76 12.38 -2.57
N GLU A 84 -18.53 12.66 -2.97
CA GLU A 84 -18.16 12.65 -4.39
C GLU A 84 -17.98 11.20 -4.85
N ILE A 85 -18.66 10.84 -5.94
CA ILE A 85 -18.68 9.48 -6.47
C ILE A 85 -17.95 9.47 -7.81
N TYR A 86 -16.98 8.57 -7.92
CA TYR A 86 -16.18 8.37 -9.13
C TYR A 86 -16.44 6.97 -9.70
N GLU A 87 -16.41 6.83 -11.01
CA GLU A 87 -16.49 5.52 -11.68
C GLU A 87 -15.20 4.73 -11.46
N LYS A 88 -15.31 3.48 -10.99
CA LYS A 88 -14.18 2.58 -10.84
C LYS A 88 -13.83 1.93 -12.18
N LEU A 89 -12.91 2.54 -12.91
CA LEU A 89 -12.41 1.99 -14.17
C LEU A 89 -11.61 0.70 -13.91
N LEU A 90 -12.05 -0.41 -14.50
CA LEU A 90 -11.34 -1.68 -14.49
C LEU A 90 -10.79 -1.95 -15.89
N VAL A 91 -9.47 -1.97 -16.03
CA VAL A 91 -8.84 -2.44 -17.27
C VAL A 91 -8.69 -3.95 -17.16
N LEU A 92 -9.63 -4.70 -17.71
CA LEU A 92 -9.47 -6.13 -17.94
C LEU A 92 -8.51 -6.28 -19.12
N HIS A 93 -7.26 -6.68 -18.86
CA HIS A 93 -6.43 -7.19 -19.93
C HIS A 93 -7.07 -8.49 -20.39
N GLY A 94 -7.67 -8.48 -21.57
CA GLY A 94 -8.16 -9.69 -22.21
C GLY A 94 -6.99 -10.66 -22.34
N TYR A 95 -7.19 -11.89 -21.88
CA TYR A 95 -6.35 -12.99 -22.32
C TYR A 95 -6.64 -13.18 -23.82
N GLU A 96 -5.71 -12.75 -24.67
CA GLU A 96 -5.55 -13.32 -26.01
C GLU A 96 -4.78 -14.64 -25.90
#